data_AF-A0A9P8JUL6-F1
#
_entry.id   AF-A0A9P8JUL6-F1
#
_cell.length_a   1.000
_cell.length_b   1.000
_cell.length_c   1.000
_cell.angle_alpha   90.00
_cell.angle_beta   90.00
_cell.angle_gamma   90.00
#
_symmetry.space_group_name_H-M   'P 1'
#
loop_
_entity.id
_entity.type
_entity.pdbx_description
1 polymer ?
#
loop_
_entity_poly.entity_id
_entity_poly.type
_entity_poly.pdbx_seq_one_letter_code
_entity_poly.pdbx_strand_id
1 'polypeptide(L)'
;VVKGPVFSLGDDDDPVVVDAMLRHMYNLPYSQSLKSGSGVNAYKFHFDVFMLADKYDCPSLRHAALTNFRLAADNSLDKFRPYDRSTSALSLIETIPHLCGPEAVQPADSSLRNEVLNFCVVNYTKMFEDALFRDRIKDGSMFDEDAMVKLLGNIGAVALKKQAQANSSGSARFSVPEDRPYESPGRRPICLLRP
;
A
#
# COMPACT_ATOMS: atom_id res chain seq x y z
N VAL A 1 -46.19 -17.00 16.71
CA VAL A 1 -46.20 -17.03 15.23
C VAL A 1 -44.83 -17.50 14.78
N VAL A 2 -44.74 -18.73 14.27
CA VAL A 2 -43.50 -19.21 13.63
C VAL A 2 -43.44 -18.54 12.27
N LYS A 3 -42.58 -17.52 12.15
CA LYS A 3 -42.19 -16.94 10.85
C LYS A 3 -41.21 -17.93 10.21
N GLY A 4 -41.32 -18.17 8.90
CA GLY A 4 -40.49 -19.15 8.16
C GLY A 4 -38.98 -18.90 8.27
N PRO A 5 -38.12 -19.79 7.72
CA PRO A 5 -36.66 -19.76 7.89
C PRO A 5 -35.95 -18.65 7.09
N VAL A 6 -36.66 -17.59 6.73
CA VAL A 6 -36.12 -16.47 5.94
C VAL A 6 -35.60 -15.41 6.90
N PHE A 7 -34.29 -15.26 6.92
CA PHE A 7 -33.60 -14.20 7.65
C PHE A 7 -33.38 -13.02 6.70
N SER A 8 -33.99 -11.87 7.02
CA SER A 8 -33.72 -10.62 6.30
C SER A 8 -32.47 -9.98 6.89
N LEU A 9 -31.51 -9.65 6.02
CA LEU A 9 -30.29 -8.90 6.38
C LEU A 9 -30.50 -7.38 6.26
N GLY A 10 -31.73 -6.93 5.99
CA GLY A 10 -32.04 -5.53 5.68
C GLY A 10 -31.55 -5.11 4.28
N ASP A 11 -31.57 -3.80 4.03
CA ASP A 11 -31.12 -3.18 2.78
C ASP A 11 -29.74 -2.50 2.94
N ASP A 12 -29.07 -2.70 4.08
CA ASP A 12 -27.84 -2.00 4.45
C ASP A 12 -26.58 -2.62 3.80
N ASP A 13 -26.62 -3.91 3.50
CA ASP A 13 -25.45 -4.66 3.02
C ASP A 13 -25.54 -4.94 1.52
N ASP A 14 -24.44 -4.71 0.79
CA ASP A 14 -24.37 -4.97 -0.65
C ASP A 14 -24.50 -6.48 -0.93
N PRO A 15 -25.46 -6.92 -1.77
CA PRO A 15 -25.70 -8.33 -2.06
C PRO A 15 -24.48 -9.06 -2.64
N VAL A 16 -23.59 -8.36 -3.35
CA VAL A 16 -22.35 -8.93 -3.90
C VAL A 16 -21.35 -9.24 -2.79
N VAL A 17 -21.26 -8.37 -1.78
CA VAL A 17 -20.39 -8.54 -0.62
C VAL A 17 -20.94 -9.63 0.30
N VAL A 18 -22.27 -9.71 0.44
CA VAL A 18 -22.95 -10.81 1.15
C VAL A 18 -22.73 -12.15 0.46
N ASP A 19 -22.87 -12.23 -0.87
CA ASP A 19 -22.56 -13.45 -1.64
C ASP A 19 -21.11 -13.89 -1.41
N ALA A 20 -20.17 -12.95 -1.38
CA ALA A 20 -18.77 -13.22 -1.10
C ALA A 20 -18.59 -13.84 0.29
N MET A 21 -19.23 -13.26 1.32
CA MET A 21 -19.18 -13.80 2.68
C MET A 21 -19.77 -15.21 2.77
N LEU A 22 -20.94 -15.43 2.16
CA LEU A 22 -21.59 -16.74 2.14
C LEU A 22 -20.70 -17.77 1.45
N ARG A 23 -20.13 -17.45 0.28
CA ARG A 23 -19.15 -18.33 -0.39
C ARG A 23 -18.03 -18.73 0.54
N HIS A 24 -17.43 -17.77 1.24
CA HIS A 24 -16.34 -18.06 2.18
C HIS A 24 -16.78 -19.01 3.29
N MET A 25 -17.96 -18.79 3.88
CA MET A 25 -18.52 -19.66 4.92
C MET A 25 -18.77 -21.10 4.43
N TYR A 26 -19.08 -21.28 3.15
CA TYR A 26 -19.23 -22.59 2.50
C TYR A 26 -17.91 -23.12 1.89
N ASN A 27 -16.76 -22.58 2.28
CA ASN A 27 -15.42 -22.95 1.76
C ASN A 27 -15.27 -22.77 0.24
N LEU A 28 -16.03 -21.85 -0.35
CA LEU A 28 -15.89 -21.42 -1.73
C LEU A 28 -15.04 -20.14 -1.79
N PRO A 29 -14.30 -19.90 -2.89
CA PRO A 29 -13.51 -18.67 -3.00
C PRO A 29 -14.42 -17.43 -3.10
N TYR A 30 -14.39 -16.55 -2.09
CA TYR A 30 -15.21 -15.33 -2.05
C TYR A 30 -14.89 -14.34 -3.18
N SER A 31 -13.64 -14.33 -3.63
CA SER A 31 -13.18 -13.47 -4.73
C SER A 31 -13.81 -13.83 -6.08
N GLN A 32 -14.50 -14.97 -6.19
CA GLN A 32 -15.28 -15.27 -7.39
C GLN A 32 -16.48 -14.32 -7.57
N SER A 33 -16.97 -13.70 -6.50
CA SER A 33 -18.02 -12.67 -6.59
C SER A 33 -17.55 -11.40 -7.34
N LEU A 34 -16.23 -11.20 -7.48
CA LEU A 34 -15.65 -10.16 -8.34
C LEU A 34 -15.82 -10.42 -9.84
N LYS A 35 -16.10 -11.66 -10.29
CA LYS A 35 -15.93 -12.06 -11.69
C LYS A 35 -17.00 -11.55 -12.66
N SER A 36 -17.99 -10.79 -12.21
CA SER A 36 -19.10 -10.33 -13.06
C SER A 36 -18.96 -8.87 -13.44
N GLY A 37 -18.04 -8.52 -14.35
CA GLY A 37 -18.07 -7.29 -15.17
C GLY A 37 -18.35 -5.95 -14.46
N SER A 38 -18.25 -5.91 -13.14
CA SER A 38 -18.60 -4.75 -12.35
C SER A 38 -17.35 -3.88 -12.37
N GLY A 39 -17.50 -2.61 -12.74
CA GLY A 39 -16.41 -1.63 -12.67
C GLY A 39 -15.92 -1.35 -11.23
N VAL A 40 -16.12 -2.29 -10.30
CA VAL A 40 -15.76 -2.20 -8.90
C VAL A 40 -14.25 -2.44 -8.80
N ASN A 41 -13.55 -1.45 -8.27
CA ASN A 41 -12.14 -1.57 -8.00
C ASN A 41 -11.88 -2.73 -7.01
N ALA A 42 -10.96 -3.64 -7.37
CA ALA A 42 -10.72 -4.86 -6.59
C ALA A 42 -10.39 -4.58 -5.11
N TYR A 43 -9.59 -3.54 -4.82
CA TYR A 43 -9.31 -3.16 -3.43
C TYR A 43 -10.56 -2.67 -2.71
N LYS A 44 -11.47 -1.94 -3.37
CA LYS A 44 -12.72 -1.47 -2.75
C LYS A 44 -13.61 -2.66 -2.38
N PHE A 45 -13.71 -3.65 -3.25
CA PHE A 45 -14.44 -4.88 -2.91
C PHE A 45 -13.83 -5.58 -1.69
N HIS A 46 -12.51 -5.73 -1.62
CA HIS A 46 -11.86 -6.35 -0.45
C HIS A 46 -12.04 -5.51 0.83
N PHE A 47 -12.06 -4.18 0.70
CA PHE A 47 -12.42 -3.27 1.78
C PHE A 47 -13.85 -3.52 2.29
N ASP A 48 -14.84 -3.54 1.39
CA ASP A 48 -16.24 -3.74 1.75
C ASP A 48 -16.47 -5.15 2.35
N VAL A 49 -15.80 -6.17 1.82
CA VAL A 49 -15.82 -7.54 2.39
C VAL A 49 -15.23 -7.59 3.78
N PHE A 50 -14.15 -6.85 4.06
CA PHE A 50 -13.58 -6.78 5.41
C PHE A 50 -14.59 -6.16 6.38
N MET A 51 -15.22 -5.04 6.03
CA MET A 51 -16.21 -4.37 6.89
C MET A 51 -17.40 -5.28 7.19
N LEU A 52 -17.88 -6.01 6.18
CA LEU A 52 -18.95 -6.99 6.36
C LEU A 52 -18.50 -8.15 7.26
N ALA A 53 -17.30 -8.68 7.04
CA ALA A 53 -16.75 -9.76 7.86
C ALA A 53 -16.49 -9.35 9.32
N ASP A 54 -16.21 -8.07 9.58
CA ASP A 54 -16.11 -7.53 10.94
C ASP A 54 -17.49 -7.42 11.58
N LYS A 55 -18.50 -6.91 10.84
CA LYS A 55 -19.90 -6.81 11.29
C LYS A 55 -20.51 -8.17 11.69
N TYR A 56 -20.26 -9.21 10.90
CA TYR A 56 -20.80 -10.56 11.11
C TYR A 56 -19.84 -11.51 11.84
N ASP A 57 -18.76 -10.99 12.43
CA ASP A 57 -17.70 -11.74 13.12
C ASP A 57 -17.23 -13.01 12.38
N CYS A 58 -16.65 -12.81 11.21
CA CYS A 58 -16.01 -13.84 10.40
C CYS A 58 -14.48 -13.59 10.31
N PRO A 59 -13.68 -13.99 11.33
CA PRO A 59 -12.24 -13.69 11.37
C PRO A 59 -11.44 -14.24 10.19
N SER A 60 -11.78 -15.43 9.70
CA SER A 60 -11.07 -16.04 8.57
C SER A 60 -11.28 -15.25 7.27
N LEU A 61 -12.47 -14.67 7.08
CA LEU A 61 -12.76 -13.80 5.94
C LEU A 61 -12.08 -12.45 6.09
N ARG A 62 -12.07 -11.85 7.29
CA ARG A 62 -11.31 -10.61 7.57
C ARG A 62 -9.85 -10.75 7.17
N HIS A 63 -9.20 -11.85 7.59
CA HIS A 63 -7.80 -12.10 7.25
C HIS A 63 -7.57 -12.24 5.73
N ALA A 64 -8.45 -12.97 5.04
CA ALA A 64 -8.38 -13.15 3.60
C ALA A 64 -8.67 -11.85 2.83
N ALA A 65 -9.61 -11.02 3.31
CA ALA A 65 -9.93 -9.71 2.78
C ALA A 65 -8.76 -8.74 2.92
N LEU A 66 -8.14 -8.67 4.09
CA LEU A 66 -6.98 -7.83 4.35
C LEU A 66 -5.80 -8.14 3.42
N THR A 67 -5.49 -9.42 3.25
CA THR A 67 -4.38 -9.87 2.38
C THR A 67 -4.64 -9.48 0.93
N ASN A 68 -5.85 -9.73 0.43
CA ASN A 68 -6.20 -9.41 -0.95
C ASN A 68 -6.38 -7.90 -1.20
N PHE A 69 -6.84 -7.15 -0.19
CA PHE A 69 -6.89 -5.68 -0.22
C PHE A 69 -5.50 -5.12 -0.51
N ARG A 70 -4.49 -5.53 0.26
CA ARG A 70 -3.11 -5.07 0.08
C ARG A 70 -2.60 -5.35 -1.33
N LEU A 71 -2.74 -6.59 -1.79
CA LEU A 71 -2.33 -6.98 -3.15
C LEU A 71 -3.05 -6.15 -4.22
N ALA A 72 -4.34 -5.89 -4.07
CA ALA A 72 -5.11 -5.10 -5.01
C ALA A 72 -4.72 -3.61 -4.97
N ALA A 73 -4.42 -3.05 -3.81
CA ALA A 73 -3.97 -1.67 -3.63
C ALA A 73 -2.59 -1.45 -4.25
N ASP A 74 -1.63 -2.34 -3.99
CA ASP A 74 -0.29 -2.31 -4.60
C ASP A 74 -0.38 -2.38 -6.13
N ASN A 75 -1.15 -3.33 -6.66
CA ASN A 75 -1.37 -3.47 -8.10
C ASN A 75 -2.04 -2.24 -8.74
N SER A 76 -2.90 -1.54 -7.99
CA SER A 76 -3.58 -0.34 -8.47
C SER A 76 -2.63 0.86 -8.51
N LEU A 77 -1.75 0.96 -7.52
CA LEU A 77 -0.73 2.01 -7.46
C LEU A 77 0.40 1.78 -8.47
N ASP A 78 0.82 0.54 -8.73
CA ASP A 78 1.87 0.27 -9.74
C ASP A 78 1.40 0.55 -11.18
N LYS A 79 0.08 0.50 -11.41
CA LYS A 79 -0.52 0.93 -12.67
C LYS A 79 -0.70 2.44 -12.77
N PHE A 80 -0.45 3.18 -11.69
CA PHE A 80 -0.49 4.64 -11.68
C PHE A 80 0.55 5.20 -12.65
N ARG A 81 0.10 6.04 -13.59
CA ARG A 81 0.99 6.89 -14.38
C ARG A 81 0.69 8.33 -14.00
N PRO A 82 1.70 9.17 -13.68
CA PRO A 82 1.50 10.55 -13.21
C PRO A 82 0.71 11.47 -14.17
N TYR A 83 0.54 11.07 -15.43
CA TYR A 83 -0.20 11.80 -16.46
C TYR A 83 -1.46 11.08 -16.95
N ASP A 84 -1.67 9.83 -16.52
CA ASP A 84 -2.89 9.08 -16.78
C ASP A 84 -3.79 9.22 -15.56
N ARG A 85 -4.82 10.04 -15.68
CA ARG A 85 -5.86 10.20 -14.66
C ARG A 85 -6.78 8.98 -14.67
N SER A 86 -6.18 7.79 -14.60
CA SER A 86 -6.88 6.52 -14.56
C SER A 86 -7.78 6.49 -13.32
N THR A 87 -9.05 6.18 -13.55
CA THR A 87 -10.12 6.10 -12.55
C THR A 87 -9.71 5.32 -11.30
N SER A 88 -8.83 4.33 -11.45
CA SER A 88 -8.46 3.38 -10.40
C SER A 88 -7.56 3.93 -9.28
N ALA A 89 -6.73 4.95 -9.54
CA ALA A 89 -5.87 5.56 -8.51
C ALA A 89 -6.62 6.67 -7.74
N LEU A 90 -7.45 7.44 -8.46
CA LEU A 90 -8.37 8.41 -7.86
C LEU A 90 -9.28 7.72 -6.83
N SER A 91 -9.83 6.56 -7.18
CA SER A 91 -10.72 5.85 -6.28
C SER A 91 -10.01 5.21 -5.07
N LEU A 92 -8.68 5.05 -5.08
CA LEU A 92 -7.95 4.55 -3.91
C LEU A 92 -7.77 5.67 -2.88
N ILE A 93 -7.39 6.85 -3.36
CA ILE A 93 -7.29 8.08 -2.55
C ILE A 93 -8.65 8.42 -1.94
N GLU A 94 -9.75 8.19 -2.66
CA GLU A 94 -11.12 8.38 -2.15
C GLU A 94 -11.50 7.36 -1.07
N THR A 95 -10.92 6.15 -1.08
CA THR A 95 -11.25 5.13 -0.06
C THR A 95 -10.55 5.33 1.28
N ILE A 96 -9.38 5.98 1.31
CA ILE A 96 -8.58 6.16 2.54
C ILE A 96 -9.34 6.92 3.65
N PRO A 97 -10.02 8.05 3.35
CA PRO A 97 -10.79 8.78 4.35
C PRO A 97 -11.88 7.94 5.03
N HIS A 98 -12.40 6.90 4.40
CA HIS A 98 -13.44 6.05 5.01
C HIS A 98 -12.93 5.21 6.19
N LEU A 99 -11.61 5.05 6.34
CA LEU A 99 -10.98 4.33 7.47
C LEU A 99 -10.17 5.23 8.38
N CYS A 100 -9.44 6.15 7.75
CA CYS A 100 -8.45 6.93 8.45
C CYS A 100 -8.89 8.38 8.61
N GLY A 101 -9.99 8.82 7.99
CA GLY A 101 -10.48 10.19 8.08
C GLY A 101 -11.25 10.48 9.38
N PRO A 102 -11.53 11.76 9.66
CA PRO A 102 -12.18 12.17 10.91
C PRO A 102 -13.58 11.58 11.11
N GLU A 103 -14.31 11.37 10.02
CA GLU A 103 -15.66 10.79 10.02
C GLU A 103 -15.67 9.28 9.76
N ALA A 104 -14.50 8.62 9.81
CA ALA A 104 -14.39 7.21 9.53
C ALA A 104 -15.05 6.36 10.62
N VAL A 105 -15.95 5.46 10.21
CA VAL A 105 -16.49 4.43 11.10
C VAL A 105 -15.36 3.48 11.45
N GLN A 106 -14.98 3.46 12.72
CA GLN A 106 -13.89 2.60 13.19
C GLN A 106 -14.40 1.15 13.28
N PRO A 107 -13.85 0.22 12.49
CA PRO A 107 -14.14 -1.20 12.67
C PRO A 107 -13.68 -1.67 14.05
N ALA A 108 -14.27 -2.77 14.55
CA ALA A 108 -13.81 -3.41 15.78
C ALA A 108 -12.36 -3.90 15.63
N ASP A 109 -12.00 -4.32 14.41
CA ASP A 109 -10.66 -4.73 14.04
C ASP A 109 -9.87 -3.61 13.33
N SER A 110 -8.92 -3.04 14.06
CA SER A 110 -8.02 -2.01 13.55
C SER A 110 -7.01 -2.49 12.49
N SER A 111 -6.93 -3.80 12.19
CA SER A 111 -5.94 -4.36 11.26
C SER A 111 -6.03 -3.74 9.87
N LEU A 112 -7.25 -3.51 9.35
CA LEU A 112 -7.42 -2.87 8.04
C LEU A 112 -6.97 -1.41 8.05
N ARG A 113 -7.32 -0.65 9.09
CA ARG A 113 -6.87 0.74 9.25
C ARG A 113 -5.35 0.80 9.34
N ASN A 114 -4.73 -0.07 10.13
CA ASN A 114 -3.28 -0.14 10.26
C ASN A 114 -2.60 -0.50 8.93
N GLU A 115 -3.18 -1.41 8.15
CA GLU A 115 -2.63 -1.78 6.83
C GLU A 115 -2.75 -0.63 5.83
N VAL A 116 -3.86 0.12 5.83
CA VAL A 116 -4.01 1.33 5.00
C VAL A 116 -2.99 2.41 5.38
N LEU A 117 -2.77 2.63 6.68
CA LEU A 117 -1.74 3.56 7.14
C LEU A 117 -0.34 3.11 6.73
N ASN A 118 -0.03 1.82 6.89
CA ASN A 118 1.25 1.26 6.46
C ASN A 118 1.45 1.40 4.94
N PHE A 119 0.40 1.14 4.15
CA PHE A 119 0.41 1.37 2.71
C PHE A 119 0.71 2.83 2.38
N CYS A 120 0.10 3.78 3.08
CA CYS A 120 0.36 5.21 2.90
C CYS A 120 1.79 5.61 3.28
N VAL A 121 2.36 5.04 4.35
CA VAL A 121 3.76 5.29 4.76
C VAL A 121 4.73 4.84 3.67
N VAL A 122 4.55 3.60 3.17
CA VAL A 122 5.44 3.01 2.16
C VAL A 122 5.36 3.77 0.84
N ASN A 123 4.16 4.21 0.46
CA ASN A 123 3.89 4.82 -0.84
C ASN A 123 3.76 6.34 -0.81
N TYR A 124 4.07 6.97 0.32
CA TYR A 124 3.82 8.40 0.57
C TYR A 124 4.33 9.29 -0.56
N THR A 125 5.57 9.08 -1.02
CA THR A 125 6.16 9.89 -2.09
C THR A 125 5.36 9.81 -3.39
N LYS A 126 4.94 8.61 -3.80
CA LYS A 126 4.12 8.41 -5.02
C LYS A 126 2.74 9.04 -4.85
N MET A 127 2.12 8.86 -3.68
CA MET A 127 0.80 9.41 -3.40
C MET A 127 0.81 10.94 -3.32
N PHE A 128 1.90 11.54 -2.83
CA PHE A 128 2.04 12.99 -2.72
C PHE A 128 2.22 13.68 -4.08
N GLU A 129 2.55 12.95 -5.15
CA GLU A 129 2.54 13.48 -6.53
C GLU A 129 1.11 13.74 -7.03
N ASP A 130 0.09 13.10 -6.45
CA ASP A 130 -1.31 13.32 -6.79
C ASP A 130 -1.86 14.63 -6.19
N ALA A 131 -2.56 15.42 -7.00
CA ALA A 131 -3.11 16.71 -6.56
C ALA A 131 -4.27 16.55 -5.58
N LEU A 132 -5.14 15.55 -5.81
CA LEU A 132 -6.30 15.26 -4.98
C LEU A 132 -5.86 14.80 -3.58
N PHE A 133 -4.83 13.95 -3.51
CA PHE A 133 -4.21 13.57 -2.24
C PHE A 133 -3.70 14.80 -1.49
N ARG A 134 -2.94 15.67 -2.15
CA ARG A 134 -2.40 16.89 -1.51
C ARG A 134 -3.51 17.82 -1.02
N ASP A 135 -4.56 17.99 -1.79
CA ASP A 135 -5.66 18.88 -1.42
C ASP A 135 -6.45 18.32 -0.23
N ARG A 136 -6.67 16.99 -0.17
CA ARG A 136 -7.29 16.34 0.99
C ARG A 136 -6.42 16.32 2.26
N ILE A 137 -5.11 16.41 2.12
CA ILE A 137 -4.21 16.60 3.26
C ILE A 137 -4.35 18.03 3.80
N LYS A 138 -4.42 19.04 2.91
CA LYS A 138 -4.52 20.45 3.30
C LYS A 138 -5.87 20.79 3.94
N ASP A 139 -6.95 20.20 3.46
CA ASP A 139 -8.30 20.43 4.01
C ASP A 139 -8.59 19.61 5.28
N GLY A 140 -7.68 18.71 5.67
CA GLY A 140 -7.82 17.86 6.86
C GLY A 140 -8.82 16.71 6.71
N SER A 141 -9.34 16.45 5.51
CA SER A 141 -10.31 15.38 5.26
C SER A 141 -9.67 14.01 5.07
N MET A 142 -8.37 13.94 4.81
CA MET A 142 -7.70 12.67 4.52
C MET A 142 -7.53 11.78 5.74
N PHE A 143 -7.02 12.36 6.83
CA PHE A 143 -6.63 11.64 8.03
C PHE A 143 -7.16 12.34 9.28
N ASP A 144 -7.68 11.56 10.22
CA ASP A 144 -7.91 11.96 11.59
C ASP A 144 -6.58 12.24 12.30
N GLU A 145 -6.66 12.86 13.47
CA GLU A 145 -5.48 13.31 14.22
C GLU A 145 -4.52 12.15 14.54
N ASP A 146 -5.04 11.01 15.00
CA ASP A 146 -4.22 9.84 15.36
C ASP A 146 -3.55 9.20 14.13
N ALA A 147 -4.29 9.06 13.03
CA ALA A 147 -3.79 8.58 11.76
C ALA A 147 -2.67 9.48 11.21
N MET A 148 -2.86 10.80 11.26
CA MET A 148 -1.86 11.77 10.77
C MET A 148 -0.59 11.74 11.62
N VAL A 149 -0.71 11.72 12.95
CA VAL A 149 0.44 11.63 13.86
C VAL A 149 1.23 10.34 13.61
N LYS A 150 0.55 9.20 13.48
CA LYS A 150 1.19 7.91 13.16
C LYS A 150 1.87 7.93 11.80
N LEU A 151 1.22 8.50 10.78
CA LEU A 151 1.77 8.63 9.43
C LEU A 151 3.08 9.42 9.44
N LEU A 152 3.06 10.63 10.02
CA LEU A 152 4.24 11.50 10.08
C LEU A 152 5.38 10.88 10.90
N GLY A 153 5.07 10.28 12.05
CA GLY A 153 6.05 9.58 12.88
C GLY A 153 6.74 8.43 12.13
N ASN A 154 5.97 7.63 11.40
CA ASN A 154 6.49 6.50 10.63
C ASN A 154 7.30 6.95 9.41
N ILE A 155 6.86 7.99 8.69
CA ILE A 155 7.62 8.58 7.57
C ILE A 155 8.97 9.10 8.07
N GLY A 156 8.98 9.82 9.19
CA GLY A 156 10.21 10.31 9.82
C GLY A 156 11.17 9.17 10.18
N ALA A 157 10.67 8.10 10.80
CA ALA A 157 11.46 6.93 11.14
C ALA A 157 12.08 6.24 9.91
N VAL A 158 11.32 6.11 8.81
CA VAL A 158 11.80 5.53 7.55
C VAL A 158 12.91 6.40 6.93
N ALA A 159 12.72 7.72 6.92
CA ALA A 159 13.72 8.66 6.39
C ALA A 159 15.04 8.60 7.16
N LEU A 160 14.97 8.58 8.50
CA LEU A 160 16.16 8.48 9.37
C LEU A 160 16.91 7.15 9.18
N LYS A 161 16.18 6.03 9.06
CA LYS A 161 16.79 4.71 8.76
C LYS A 161 17.54 4.72 7.43
N LYS A 162 16.95 5.32 6.39
CA LYS A 162 17.59 5.43 5.07
C LYS A 162 18.86 6.28 5.12
N GLN A 163 18.86 7.37 5.89
CA GLN A 163 20.05 8.21 6.10
C GLN A 163 21.16 7.47 6.85
N ALA A 164 20.84 6.73 7.91
CA ALA A 164 21.81 5.94 8.65
C ALA A 164 22.48 4.87 7.77
N GLN A 165 21.69 4.18 6.94
CA GLN A 165 22.20 3.19 5.97
C GLN A 165 23.13 3.83 4.93
N ALA A 166 22.77 5.00 4.39
CA ALA A 166 23.62 5.74 3.45
C ALA A 166 24.96 6.14 4.09
N ASN A 167 24.95 6.60 5.34
CA ASN A 167 26.17 6.98 6.07
C ASN A 167 27.09 5.77 6.33
N SER A 168 26.53 4.59 6.64
CA SER A 168 27.32 3.36 6.85
C SER A 168 27.97 2.83 5.56
N SER A 169 27.34 3.06 4.41
CA SER A 169 27.82 2.61 3.08
C SER A 169 28.88 3.55 2.49
N GLY A 170 28.89 4.82 2.91
CA GLY A 170 29.89 5.82 2.50
C GLY A 170 31.26 5.68 3.17
N SER A 171 31.35 4.96 4.30
CA SER A 171 32.60 4.82 5.06
C SER A 171 33.57 3.76 4.50
N ALA A 172 33.18 2.96 3.51
CA ALA A 172 34.00 1.88 2.96
C ALA A 172 34.93 2.29 1.78
N ARG A 173 35.06 3.60 1.47
CA ARG A 173 35.84 4.08 0.31
C ARG A 173 37.19 4.72 0.63
N PHE A 174 37.70 4.60 1.85
CA PHE A 174 39.05 5.07 2.20
C PHE A 174 39.96 3.91 2.57
N SER A 175 40.20 3.01 1.62
CA SER A 175 41.34 2.10 1.68
C SER A 175 42.58 2.89 1.24
N VAL A 176 43.46 3.21 2.19
CA VAL A 176 44.79 3.76 1.94
C VAL A 176 45.54 2.80 1.00
N PRO A 177 46.12 3.25 -0.13
CA PRO A 177 46.96 2.37 -0.94
C PRO A 177 48.23 2.05 -0.17
N GLU A 178 48.48 0.76 0.10
CA GLU A 178 49.76 0.26 0.58
C GLU A 178 50.91 0.65 -0.36
N ASP A 179 52.04 0.97 0.26
CA ASP A 179 53.32 1.33 -0.32
C ASP A 179 53.69 0.46 -1.55
N ARG A 180 53.99 1.12 -2.67
CA ARG A 180 54.80 0.51 -3.73
C ARG A 180 56.21 1.11 -3.74
N PRO A 181 57.26 0.28 -3.71
CA PRO A 181 58.63 0.78 -3.73
C PRO A 181 59.00 1.32 -5.13
N TYR A 182 59.88 2.32 -5.09
CA TYR A 182 60.40 3.12 -6.19
C TYR A 182 61.20 2.26 -7.21
N GLU A 183 60.73 2.16 -8.46
CA GLU A 183 61.56 1.69 -9.58
C GLU A 183 62.12 2.88 -10.39
N SER A 184 63.42 2.85 -10.65
CA SER A 184 64.19 3.89 -11.33
C SER A 184 64.05 3.82 -12.87
N PRO A 185 64.23 4.94 -13.60
CA PRO A 185 63.93 4.99 -15.03
C PRO A 185 65.03 4.33 -15.88
N GLY A 186 64.73 3.14 -16.41
CA GLY A 186 65.53 2.42 -17.40
C GLY A 186 65.30 2.90 -18.84
N ARG A 187 66.41 3.04 -19.57
CA ARG A 187 66.54 3.57 -20.94
C ARG A 187 65.63 2.88 -21.97
N ARG A 188 65.03 3.68 -22.87
CA ARG A 188 64.39 3.18 -24.11
C ARG A 188 65.46 2.77 -25.13
N PRO A 189 65.36 1.60 -25.80
CA PRO A 189 66.14 1.34 -27.00
C PRO A 189 65.47 1.93 -28.24
N ILE A 190 66.30 2.59 -29.04
CA ILE A 190 66.01 3.15 -30.36
C ILE A 190 66.12 2.00 -31.36
N CYS A 191 65.03 1.65 -32.06
CA CYS A 191 65.09 0.76 -33.21
C CYS A 191 65.07 1.57 -34.50
N LEU A 192 66.19 1.49 -35.20
CA LEU A 192 66.52 2.12 -36.48
C LEU A 192 65.68 1.55 -37.63
N LEU A 193 65.12 2.46 -38.43
CA LEU A 193 64.67 2.21 -39.81
C LEU A 193 65.87 2.00 -40.72
N ARG A 194 65.78 1.03 -41.65
CA ARG A 194 66.36 1.07 -43.01
C ARG A 194 66.13 -0.27 -43.75
N PRO A 195 66.23 -0.28 -45.09
CA PRO A 195 65.63 0.61 -46.08
C PRO A 195 64.64 -0.13 -47.00
#